data_AF-A0A151YZV8-F1
#
_entry.id   AF-A0A151YZV8-F1
#
_cell.length_a   1.000
_cell.length_b   1.000
_cell.length_c   1.000
_cell.angle_alpha   90.00
_cell.angle_beta   90.00
_cell.angle_gamma   90.00
#
_symmetry.space_group_name_H-M   'P 1'
#
loop_
_entity.id
_entity.type
_entity.pdbx_description
1 polymer ?
#
loop_
_entity_poly.entity_id
_entity_poly.type
_entity_poly.pdbx_seq_one_letter_code
_entity_poly.pdbx_strand_id
1 'polypeptide(L)'
;MFGSDLYVSLIIGVVLSLLYAEKVGVMPAGLIVPGYMGLVFDQPVFICVILLISFLTFIIVTKVVGRFTILYGRRKFAAMLSVGVALKLVFDYFAPMTFPYLPFEMQEFRGIGVIVPGLIANTIQKQGVIPTVGSTLLLSGATFVIMFLYEFVLLKFF
;
A
#
# COMPACT_ATOMS: atom_id res chain seq x y z
N MET A 1 -18.42 -8.84 -6.29
CA MET A 1 -18.61 -9.55 -5.00
C MET A 1 -17.39 -9.21 -4.13
N PHE A 2 -17.36 -8.01 -3.55
CA PHE A 2 -16.07 -7.36 -3.19
C PHE A 2 -15.29 -7.98 -2.02
N GLY A 3 -15.95 -8.70 -1.12
CA GLY A 3 -15.28 -9.27 0.05
C GLY A 3 -14.35 -10.43 -0.30
N SER A 4 -14.81 -11.36 -1.16
CA SER A 4 -14.05 -12.56 -1.53
C SER A 4 -12.76 -12.20 -2.26
N ASP A 5 -12.83 -11.26 -3.20
CA ASP A 5 -11.72 -10.90 -4.08
C ASP A 5 -10.61 -10.22 -3.29
N LEU A 6 -10.97 -9.41 -2.28
CA LEU A 6 -10.05 -8.86 -1.31
C LEU A 6 -9.31 -9.96 -0.54
N TYR A 7 -10.02 -10.94 0.03
CA TYR A 7 -9.38 -12.01 0.79
C TYR A 7 -8.42 -12.85 -0.07
N VAL A 8 -8.84 -13.19 -1.30
CA VAL A 8 -8.01 -13.96 -2.23
C VAL A 8 -6.76 -13.18 -2.60
N SER A 9 -6.88 -11.90 -2.96
CA SER A 9 -5.72 -11.06 -3.30
C SER A 9 -4.76 -10.88 -2.12
N LEU A 10 -5.28 -10.70 -0.90
CA LEU A 10 -4.46 -10.61 0.30
C LEU A 10 -3.67 -11.90 0.55
N ILE A 11 -4.30 -13.07 0.41
CA ILE A 11 -3.62 -14.36 0.58
C ILE A 11 -2.51 -14.51 -0.47
N ILE A 12 -2.81 -14.27 -1.73
CA ILE A 12 -1.83 -14.36 -2.83
C ILE A 12 -0.68 -13.38 -2.58
N GLY A 13 -0.98 -12.13 -2.23
CA GLY A 13 0.02 -11.10 -1.95
C GLY A 13 0.92 -11.43 -0.78
N VAL A 14 0.36 -11.98 0.31
CA VAL A 14 1.15 -12.42 1.47
C VAL A 14 2.07 -13.58 1.10
N VAL A 15 1.56 -14.59 0.40
CA VAL A 15 2.36 -15.76 -0.02
C VAL A 15 3.49 -15.32 -0.95
N LEU A 16 3.20 -14.50 -1.97
CA LEU A 16 4.23 -13.98 -2.88
C LEU A 16 5.26 -13.11 -2.14
N SER A 17 4.81 -12.28 -1.21
CA SER A 17 5.69 -11.44 -0.40
C SER A 17 6.63 -12.25 0.47
N LEU A 18 6.15 -13.34 1.07
CA LEU A 18 6.96 -14.26 1.88
C LEU A 18 8.01 -14.98 1.02
N LEU A 19 7.58 -15.56 -0.10
CA LEU A 19 8.49 -16.27 -1.01
C LEU A 19 9.58 -15.33 -1.55
N TYR A 20 9.21 -14.11 -1.93
CA TYR A 20 10.17 -13.11 -2.39
C TYR A 20 11.13 -12.69 -1.27
N ALA A 21 10.63 -12.45 -0.07
CA ALA A 21 11.46 -12.08 1.07
C ALA A 21 12.45 -13.18 1.45
N GLU A 22 12.06 -14.45 1.35
CA GLU A 22 12.93 -15.59 1.62
C GLU A 22 14.01 -15.78 0.53
N LYS A 23 13.65 -15.56 -0.74
CA LYS A 23 14.57 -15.72 -1.87
C LYS A 23 15.55 -14.56 -2.06
N VAL A 24 15.06 -13.32 -1.92
CA VAL A 24 15.82 -12.10 -2.25
C VAL A 24 16.34 -11.40 -0.99
N GLY A 25 15.79 -11.70 0.18
CA GLY A 25 16.15 -11.05 1.45
C GLY A 25 15.61 -9.63 1.60
N VAL A 26 14.81 -9.15 0.63
CA VAL A 26 14.18 -7.82 0.66
C VAL A 26 12.71 -7.98 1.04
N MET A 27 12.27 -7.23 2.05
CA MET A 27 10.87 -7.28 2.45
C MET A 27 10.09 -6.20 1.69
N PRO A 28 8.98 -6.55 1.01
CA PRO A 28 8.07 -5.54 0.51
C PRO A 28 7.48 -4.73 1.66
N ALA A 29 6.76 -3.67 1.31
CA ALA A 29 6.18 -2.67 2.23
C ALA A 29 5.13 -3.21 3.22
N GLY A 30 5.43 -4.27 3.98
CA GLY A 30 4.46 -5.12 4.67
C GLY A 30 4.00 -6.28 3.78
N LEU A 31 3.84 -7.46 4.38
CA LEU A 31 3.45 -8.68 3.65
C LEU A 31 2.07 -8.56 2.97
N ILE A 32 1.19 -7.76 3.55
CA ILE A 32 -0.21 -7.58 3.11
C ILE A 32 -0.30 -6.55 1.97
N VAL A 33 0.67 -5.63 1.87
CA VAL A 33 0.57 -4.47 0.97
C VAL A 33 0.53 -4.83 -0.51
N PRO A 34 1.35 -5.77 -1.03
CA PRO A 34 1.24 -6.18 -2.44
C PRO A 34 -0.09 -6.81 -2.81
N GLY A 35 -0.76 -7.48 -1.87
CA GLY A 35 -2.11 -8.02 -2.10
C GLY A 35 -3.16 -6.91 -2.24
N TYR A 36 -3.04 -5.86 -1.43
CA TYR A 36 -3.92 -4.71 -1.56
C TYR A 36 -3.62 -3.87 -2.81
N MET A 37 -2.35 -3.53 -3.04
CA MET A 37 -1.90 -2.75 -4.19
C MET A 37 -2.16 -3.46 -5.52
N GLY A 38 -2.24 -4.79 -5.51
CA GLY A 38 -2.62 -5.59 -6.68
C GLY A 38 -4.05 -5.33 -7.15
N LEU A 39 -4.98 -4.99 -6.25
CA LEU A 39 -6.38 -4.71 -6.62
C LEU A 39 -6.51 -3.37 -7.34
N VAL A 40 -5.76 -2.36 -6.89
CA VAL A 40 -5.73 -1.01 -7.47
C VAL A 40 -4.64 -0.85 -8.55
N PHE A 41 -4.05 -1.95 -9.02
CA PHE A 41 -2.90 -1.90 -9.91
C PHE A 41 -3.25 -1.44 -11.34
N ASP A 42 -4.50 -1.65 -11.75
CA ASP A 42 -5.10 -1.16 -13.00
C ASP A 42 -5.27 0.37 -13.01
N GLN A 43 -5.27 1.01 -11.84
CA GLN A 43 -5.52 2.43 -11.66
C GLN A 43 -4.24 3.16 -11.23
N PRO A 44 -3.41 3.64 -12.18
CA PRO A 44 -2.09 4.20 -11.88
C PRO A 44 -2.16 5.44 -10.99
N VAL A 45 -3.26 6.20 -11.03
CA VAL A 45 -3.42 7.38 -10.20
C VAL A 45 -3.45 7.01 -8.71
N PHE A 46 -4.11 5.92 -8.33
CA PHE A 46 -4.16 5.49 -6.93
C PHE A 46 -2.80 5.01 -6.44
N ILE A 47 -2.05 4.27 -7.26
CA ILE A 47 -0.68 3.88 -6.95
C ILE A 47 0.19 5.13 -6.70
N CYS A 48 0.10 6.12 -7.58
CA CYS A 48 0.81 7.39 -7.42
C CYS A 48 0.43 8.12 -6.13
N VAL A 49 -0.86 8.17 -5.79
CA VAL A 49 -1.36 8.80 -4.55
C VAL A 49 -0.85 8.05 -3.31
N ILE A 50 -0.94 6.71 -3.29
CA ILE A 50 -0.46 5.88 -2.18
C ILE A 50 1.04 6.12 -1.97
N LEU A 51 1.84 6.08 -3.05
CA LEU A 51 3.27 6.33 -2.97
C LEU A 51 3.56 7.76 -2.50
N LEU A 52 2.87 8.77 -3.04
CA LEU A 52 3.01 10.17 -2.64
C LEU A 52 2.75 10.35 -1.14
N ILE A 53 1.63 9.81 -0.63
CA ILE A 53 1.29 9.86 0.79
C ILE A 53 2.36 9.12 1.62
N SER A 54 2.87 7.99 1.12
CA SER A 54 3.94 7.23 1.78
C SER A 54 5.24 8.05 1.91
N PHE A 55 5.63 8.75 0.85
CA PHE A 55 6.82 9.62 0.86
C PHE A 55 6.63 10.81 1.80
N LEU A 56 5.46 11.46 1.76
CA LEU A 56 5.14 12.55 2.69
C LEU A 56 5.18 12.08 4.14
N THR A 57 4.58 10.91 4.42
CA THR A 57 4.60 10.28 5.76
C THR A 57 6.03 10.04 6.22
N PHE A 58 6.86 9.46 5.35
CA PHE A 58 8.27 9.21 5.65
C PHE A 58 9.01 10.51 5.98
N ILE A 59 8.84 11.56 5.17
CA ILE A 59 9.51 12.85 5.38
C ILE A 59 9.03 13.51 6.67
N ILE A 60 7.70 13.57 6.90
CA ILE A 60 7.11 14.22 8.07
C ILE A 60 7.58 13.54 9.35
N VAL A 61 7.50 12.22 9.43
CA VAL A 61 7.89 11.51 10.66
C VAL A 61 9.39 11.61 10.90
N THR A 62 10.21 11.47 9.85
CA THR A 62 11.65 11.40 10.00
C THR A 62 12.29 12.77 10.20
N LYS A 63 11.79 13.82 9.54
CA LYS A 63 12.38 15.17 9.58
C LYS A 63 11.68 16.13 10.52
N VAL A 64 10.38 15.95 10.77
CA VAL A 64 9.60 16.85 11.64
C VAL A 64 9.40 16.20 13.01
N VAL A 65 8.67 15.08 13.07
CA VAL A 65 8.30 14.45 14.36
C VAL A 65 9.53 13.94 15.12
N GLY A 66 10.51 13.38 14.40
CA GLY A 66 11.78 12.94 14.97
C GLY A 66 12.64 14.05 15.58
N ARG A 67 12.36 15.33 15.31
CA ARG A 67 13.02 16.46 16.00
C ARG A 67 12.41 16.74 17.37
N PHE A 68 11.12 16.49 17.53
CA PHE A 68 10.41 16.75 18.79
C PHE A 68 10.45 15.57 19.75
N THR A 69 10.59 14.34 19.23
CA THR A 69 10.53 13.13 20.04
C THR A 69 11.51 12.06 19.60
N ILE A 70 12.04 11.32 20.58
CA ILE A 70 12.92 10.17 20.38
C ILE A 70 12.08 9.00 19.85
N LEU A 71 12.09 8.82 18.52
CA LEU A 71 11.34 7.77 17.83
C LEU A 71 12.27 6.62 17.41
N TYR A 72 12.20 5.51 18.16
CA TYR A 72 12.91 4.27 17.84
C TYR A 72 11.98 3.05 17.90
N GLY A 73 12.33 2.01 17.14
CA GLY A 73 11.63 0.73 17.14
C GLY A 73 10.12 0.84 16.93
N ARG A 74 9.35 0.31 17.89
CA ARG A 74 7.88 0.26 17.85
C ARG A 74 7.22 1.65 17.86
N ARG A 75 7.82 2.64 18.54
CA ARG A 75 7.28 4.02 18.59
C ARG A 75 7.38 4.70 17.23
N LYS A 76 8.51 4.49 16.53
CA LYS A 76 8.70 5.02 15.16
C LYS A 76 7.71 4.39 14.19
N PHE A 77 7.46 3.08 14.30
CA PHE A 77 6.45 2.39 13.51
C PHE A 77 5.05 2.95 13.75
N ALA A 78 4.65 3.12 15.01
CA ALA A 78 3.35 3.70 15.35
C ALA A 78 3.21 5.12 14.79
N ALA A 79 4.25 5.96 14.89
CA ALA A 79 4.23 7.31 14.32
C ALA A 79 4.07 7.29 12.78
N MET A 80 4.75 6.39 12.07
CA MET A 80 4.59 6.19 10.62
C MET A 80 3.16 5.80 10.26
N LEU A 81 2.58 4.86 11.00
CA LEU A 81 1.19 4.46 10.79
C LEU A 81 0.23 5.63 11.05
N SER A 82 0.33 6.29 12.21
CA SER A 82 -0.58 7.36 12.59
C SER A 82 -0.53 8.54 11.63
N VAL A 83 0.67 8.98 11.21
CA VAL A 83 0.81 10.07 10.24
C VAL A 83 0.33 9.65 8.86
N GLY A 84 0.61 8.42 8.43
CA GLY A 84 0.13 7.91 7.14
C GLY A 84 -1.39 7.87 7.07
N VAL A 85 -2.02 7.35 8.12
CA VAL A 85 -3.49 7.35 8.27
C VAL A 85 -4.04 8.78 8.27
N ALA A 86 -3.43 9.69 9.04
CA ALA A 86 -3.88 11.08 9.12
C ALA A 86 -3.79 11.79 7.76
N LEU A 87 -2.67 11.67 7.05
CA LEU A 87 -2.51 12.26 5.72
C LEU A 87 -3.49 11.66 4.71
N LYS A 88 -3.72 10.35 4.78
CA LYS A 88 -4.67 9.66 3.92
C LYS A 88 -6.10 10.16 4.16
N LEU A 89 -6.51 10.34 5.42
CA LEU A 89 -7.83 10.91 5.75
C LEU A 89 -7.98 12.35 5.27
N VAL A 90 -6.93 13.17 5.41
CA VAL A 90 -6.91 14.54 4.86
C VAL A 90 -7.04 14.49 3.34
N PHE A 91 -6.28 13.62 2.68
CA PHE A 91 -6.35 13.47 1.23
C PHE A 91 -7.74 13.01 0.77
N ASP A 92 -8.33 11.99 1.38
CA ASP A 92 -9.68 11.52 1.04
C ASP A 92 -10.76 12.59 1.24
N TYR A 93 -10.60 13.49 2.21
CA TYR A 93 -11.54 14.58 2.45
C TYR A 93 -11.41 15.72 1.43
N PHE A 94 -10.18 16.11 1.08
CA PHE A 94 -9.92 17.25 0.20
C PHE A 94 -9.83 16.89 -1.30
N ALA A 95 -9.47 15.65 -1.63
CA ALA A 95 -9.30 15.22 -3.02
C ALA A 95 -10.58 15.32 -3.86
N PRO A 96 -11.78 14.94 -3.36
CA PRO A 96 -13.03 15.13 -4.12
C PRO A 96 -13.33 16.60 -4.41
N MET A 97 -12.94 17.52 -3.52
CA MET A 97 -13.14 18.97 -3.70
C MET A 97 -12.15 19.55 -4.72
N THR A 98 -10.93 19.01 -4.77
CA THR A 98 -9.83 19.55 -5.60
C THR A 98 -9.83 18.95 -7.01
N PHE A 99 -10.21 17.67 -7.14
CA PHE A 99 -10.25 16.97 -8.41
C PHE A 99 -11.59 16.23 -8.57
N PRO A 100 -12.68 16.96 -8.85
CA PRO A 100 -14.03 16.38 -8.93
C PRO A 100 -14.21 15.33 -10.04
N TYR A 101 -13.32 15.32 -11.04
CA TYR A 101 -13.35 14.36 -12.15
C TYR A 101 -12.61 13.05 -11.87
N LEU A 102 -11.89 12.97 -10.75
CA LEU A 102 -11.19 11.75 -10.35
C LEU A 102 -12.13 10.88 -9.51
N PRO A 103 -12.28 9.59 -9.86
CA PRO A 103 -13.22 8.71 -9.17
C PRO A 103 -12.63 8.25 -7.83
N PHE A 104 -12.50 9.14 -6.83
CA PHE A 104 -11.99 8.80 -5.49
C PHE A 104 -13.00 8.01 -4.63
N GLU A 105 -14.20 7.74 -5.16
CA GLU A 105 -15.23 6.94 -4.49
C GLU A 105 -15.00 5.41 -4.59
N MET A 106 -13.78 4.97 -4.92
CA MET A 106 -13.46 3.55 -4.94
C MET A 106 -13.56 2.98 -3.51
N GLN A 107 -14.47 2.02 -3.29
CA GLN A 107 -14.57 1.24 -2.05
C GLN A 107 -13.24 0.58 -1.67
N GLU A 108 -12.41 0.27 -2.68
CA GLU A 108 -11.07 -0.28 -2.50
C GLU A 108 -10.17 0.64 -1.68
N PHE A 109 -10.33 1.96 -1.78
CA PHE A 109 -9.59 2.92 -0.97
C PHE A 109 -10.00 2.89 0.50
N ARG A 110 -11.12 2.26 0.87
CA ARG A 110 -11.62 2.16 2.26
C ARG A 110 -11.17 0.85 2.91
N GLY A 111 -10.86 0.89 4.21
CA GLY A 111 -10.38 -0.29 4.97
C GLY A 111 -8.85 -0.37 5.08
N ILE A 112 -8.26 -1.51 4.70
CA ILE A 112 -6.81 -1.79 4.86
C ILE A 112 -5.94 -0.75 4.13
N GLY A 113 -6.42 -0.21 3.00
CA GLY A 113 -5.76 0.83 2.21
C GLY A 113 -5.38 2.09 2.98
N VAL A 114 -6.09 2.40 4.06
CA VAL A 114 -5.80 3.54 4.95
C VAL A 114 -4.43 3.40 5.62
N ILE A 115 -4.00 2.16 5.90
CA ILE A 115 -2.78 1.85 6.66
C ILE A 115 -1.58 1.65 5.72
N VAL A 116 -1.83 1.32 4.44
CA VAL A 116 -0.82 1.01 3.44
C VAL A 116 0.26 2.09 3.29
N PRO A 117 -0.06 3.39 3.19
CA PRO A 117 0.97 4.41 3.08
C PRO A 117 1.94 4.46 4.27
N GLY A 118 1.41 4.23 5.48
CA GLY A 118 2.22 4.17 6.71
C GLY A 118 3.15 2.95 6.75
N LEU A 119 2.68 1.80 6.23
CA LEU A 119 3.50 0.58 6.10
C LEU A 119 4.63 0.75 5.09
N ILE A 120 4.34 1.37 3.95
CA ILE A 120 5.35 1.71 2.93
C ILE A 120 6.36 2.68 3.51
N ALA A 121 5.92 3.78 4.13
CA ALA A 121 6.80 4.78 4.74
C ALA A 121 7.76 4.17 5.77
N ASN A 122 7.25 3.28 6.63
CA ASN A 122 8.06 2.58 7.61
C ASN A 122 9.07 1.61 6.96
N THR A 123 8.72 0.97 5.85
CA THR A 123 9.63 0.04 5.16
C THR A 123 10.72 0.80 4.40
N ILE A 124 10.37 1.92 3.76
CA ILE A 124 11.32 2.89 3.19
C ILE A 124 12.35 3.32 4.25
N GLN A 125 11.90 3.59 5.47
CA GLN A 125 12.78 3.96 6.57
C GLN A 125 13.77 2.85 6.98
N LYS A 126 13.42 1.57 6.78
CA LYS A 126 14.25 0.42 7.18
C LYS A 126 15.20 -0.03 6.07
N GLN A 127 14.73 -0.03 4.82
CA GLN A 127 15.42 -0.67 3.69
C GLN A 127 15.80 0.34 2.59
N GLY A 128 15.28 1.56 2.64
CA GLY A 128 15.46 2.57 1.61
C GLY A 128 14.33 2.56 0.58
N VAL A 129 14.30 3.61 -0.25
CA VAL A 129 13.21 3.86 -1.20
C VAL A 129 13.20 2.83 -2.33
N ILE A 130 14.34 2.65 -2.99
CA ILE A 130 14.48 1.82 -4.19
C ILE A 130 14.04 0.37 -3.94
N PRO A 131 14.57 -0.35 -2.93
CA PRO A 131 14.16 -1.73 -2.71
C PRO A 131 12.69 -1.83 -2.32
N THR A 132 12.19 -0.91 -1.49
CA THR A 132 10.80 -0.95 -1.01
C THR A 132 9.81 -0.74 -2.14
N VAL A 133 9.98 0.34 -2.93
CA VAL A 133 9.05 0.67 -4.01
C VAL A 133 9.16 -0.36 -5.14
N GLY A 134 10.37 -0.76 -5.51
CA GLY A 134 10.61 -1.75 -6.56
C GLY A 134 10.00 -3.11 -6.22
N SER A 135 10.27 -3.66 -5.04
CA SER A 135 9.71 -4.95 -4.65
C SER A 135 8.19 -4.90 -4.47
N THR A 136 7.66 -3.80 -3.93
CA THR A 136 6.22 -3.65 -3.73
C THR A 136 5.50 -3.58 -5.07
N LEU A 137 5.99 -2.78 -6.03
CA LEU A 137 5.38 -2.70 -7.36
C LEU A 137 5.49 -4.01 -8.14
N LEU A 138 6.64 -4.69 -8.10
CA LEU A 138 6.80 -5.99 -8.74
C LEU A 138 5.81 -7.02 -8.21
N LEU A 139 5.70 -7.13 -6.89
CA LEU A 139 4.79 -8.10 -6.28
C LEU A 139 3.33 -7.70 -6.46
N SER A 140 3.01 -6.41 -6.48
CA SER A 140 1.66 -5.92 -6.75
C SER A 140 1.24 -6.19 -8.21
N GLY A 141 2.17 -6.06 -9.16
CA GLY A 141 1.92 -6.45 -10.54
C GLY A 141 1.72 -7.96 -10.67
N ALA A 142 2.50 -8.76 -9.95
CA ALA A 142 2.33 -10.21 -9.93
C ALA A 142 0.98 -10.64 -9.31
N THR A 143 0.56 -10.03 -8.19
CA THR A 143 -0.76 -10.29 -7.60
C THR A 143 -1.88 -9.90 -8.55
N PHE A 144 -1.78 -8.73 -9.21
CA PHE A 144 -2.75 -8.28 -10.20
C PHE A 144 -2.92 -9.29 -11.35
N VAL A 145 -1.81 -9.77 -11.94
CA VAL A 145 -1.89 -10.76 -13.04
C VAL A 145 -2.57 -12.06 -12.59
N ILE A 146 -2.30 -12.53 -11.38
CA ILE A 146 -2.95 -13.74 -10.85
C ILE A 146 -4.43 -13.51 -10.60
N MET A 147 -4.80 -12.36 -10.02
CA MET A 147 -6.20 -12.00 -9.80
C MET A 147 -6.97 -11.86 -11.12
N PHE A 148 -6.35 -11.24 -12.12
CA PHE A 148 -6.91 -11.11 -13.47
C PHE A 148 -7.18 -12.48 -14.10
N LEU A 149 -6.25 -13.43 -13.98
CA LEU A 149 -6.45 -14.81 -14.44
C LEU A 149 -7.56 -15.53 -13.66
N TYR A 150 -7.61 -15.33 -12.35
CA TYR A 150 -8.65 -15.91 -11.49
C TYR A 150 -10.05 -15.44 -11.91
N GLU A 151 -10.24 -14.14 -12.10
CA GLU A 151 -11.52 -13.57 -12.54
C GLU A 151 -11.88 -14.03 -13.95
N PHE A 152 -10.92 -14.08 -14.87
CA PHE A 152 -11.13 -14.56 -16.23
C PHE A 152 -11.63 -16.02 -16.28
N VAL A 153 -11.08 -16.88 -15.42
CA VAL A 153 -11.52 -18.27 -15.30
C VAL A 153 -12.93 -18.34 -14.72
N LEU A 154 -13.22 -17.57 -13.66
CA LEU A 154 -14.51 -17.59 -12.98
C LEU A 154 -15.65 -17.11 -13.88
N LEU A 155 -15.40 -16.09 -14.73
CA LEU A 155 -16.32 -15.60 -15.76
C LEU A 155 -16.62 -16.63 -16.87
N LYS A 156 -15.78 -17.66 -17.04
CA LYS A 156 -15.96 -18.69 -18.07
C LYS A 156 -16.91 -19.82 -17.65
N PHE A 157 -17.23 -19.89 -16.36
CA PHE A 157 -18.09 -20.93 -15.77
C PHE A 157 -19.50 -20.43 -15.44
N PHE A 158 -19.82 -19.17 -15.73
CA PHE A 158 -21.13 -18.53 -15.62
C PHE A 158 -21.56 -17.98 -16.98
#